data_AF-A0ABD5QJR8-F1
#
_entry.id   AF-A0ABD5QJR8-F1
#
_cell.length_a   1.000
_cell.length_b   1.000
_cell.length_c   1.000
_cell.angle_alpha   90.00
_cell.angle_beta   90.00
_cell.angle_gamma   90.00
#
_symmetry.space_group_name_H-M   'P 1'
#
loop_
_entity.id
_entity.type
_entity.pdbx_description
1 polymer ?
#
loop_
_entity_poly.entity_id
_entity_poly.type
_entity_poly.pdbx_seq_one_letter_code
_entity_poly.pdbx_strand_id
1 'polypeptide(L)'
;MDEDLTSGDQVEIEYESTRSGNVVSRTGGVVQAPGENGRAVLFVETDDNQLTGVVSDHVFSISTSDDDTRSDGDPRIQRTVSLGPLVSVRSR
;
A
#
# COMPACT_ATOMS: atom_id res chain seq x y z
N MET A 1 14.90 -11.69 -3.76
CA MET A 1 13.88 -10.66 -4.05
C MET A 1 14.66 -9.56 -4.73
N ASP A 2 14.76 -9.60 -6.06
CA ASP A 2 15.84 -8.92 -6.81
C ASP A 2 15.27 -8.16 -8.01
N GLU A 3 14.23 -7.38 -7.76
CA GLU A 3 13.88 -6.25 -8.61
C GLU A 3 13.92 -5.01 -7.74
N ASP A 4 14.87 -4.12 -8.02
CA ASP A 4 14.94 -2.79 -7.42
C ASP A 4 13.70 -2.01 -7.87
N LEU A 5 12.61 -2.13 -7.11
CA LEU A 5 11.43 -1.30 -7.31
C LEU A 5 11.80 0.15 -7.10
N THR A 6 11.34 1.03 -7.98
CA THR A 6 11.55 2.48 -7.89
C THR A 6 10.22 3.23 -7.91
N SER A 7 10.22 4.46 -7.39
CA SER A 7 9.05 5.33 -7.51
C SER A 7 8.66 5.52 -8.98
N GLY A 8 7.41 5.25 -9.31
CA GLY A 8 6.85 5.33 -10.67
C GLY A 8 6.66 3.97 -11.35
N ASP A 9 7.25 2.89 -10.82
CA ASP A 9 7.07 1.56 -11.39
C ASP A 9 5.64 1.06 -11.23
N GLN A 10 5.16 0.30 -12.21
CA GLN A 10 3.88 -0.40 -12.11
C GLN A 10 4.11 -1.77 -11.48
N VAL A 11 3.36 -2.07 -10.43
CA VAL A 11 3.45 -3.35 -9.72
C VAL A 11 2.08 -3.97 -9.51
N GLU A 12 2.06 -5.29 -9.45
CA GLU A 12 0.94 -6.10 -8.98
C GLU A 12 1.26 -6.66 -7.59
N ILE A 13 0.38 -6.40 -6.64
CA ILE A 13 0.44 -6.88 -5.26
C ILE A 13 -0.62 -7.96 -5.08
N GLU A 14 -0.20 -9.16 -4.72
CA GLU A 14 -1.08 -10.26 -4.35
C GLU A 14 -1.02 -10.46 -2.83
N TYR A 15 -2.18 -10.56 -2.19
CA TYR A 15 -2.28 -10.84 -0.75
C TYR A 15 -3.49 -11.70 -0.42
N GLU A 16 -3.43 -12.45 0.68
CA GLU A 16 -4.58 -13.19 1.18
C GLU A 16 -5.47 -12.24 1.97
N SER A 17 -6.70 -12.01 1.51
CA SER A 17 -7.60 -11.09 2.18
C SER A 17 -8.10 -11.68 3.50
N THR A 18 -7.79 -11.02 4.60
CA THR A 18 -8.34 -11.35 5.94
C THR A 18 -9.87 -11.24 6.03
N ARG A 19 -10.50 -10.47 5.13
CA ARG A 19 -11.97 -10.34 5.08
C ARG A 19 -12.64 -11.51 4.36
N SER A 20 -12.05 -11.92 3.24
CA SER A 20 -12.69 -12.87 2.31
C SER A 20 -12.07 -14.28 2.36
N GLY A 21 -10.86 -14.42 2.91
CA GLY A 21 -10.07 -15.66 2.88
C GLY A 21 -9.51 -16.03 1.50
N ASN A 22 -9.65 -15.15 0.50
CA ASN A 22 -9.22 -15.40 -0.88
C ASN A 22 -7.98 -14.56 -1.20
N VAL A 23 -7.15 -15.05 -2.12
CA VAL A 23 -6.07 -14.25 -2.71
C VAL A 23 -6.68 -13.14 -3.57
N VAL A 24 -6.28 -11.91 -3.29
CA VAL A 24 -6.68 -10.70 -4.00
C VAL A 24 -5.43 -10.10 -4.63
N SER A 25 -5.50 -9.80 -5.93
CA SER A 25 -4.47 -9.06 -6.65
C SER A 25 -4.90 -7.60 -6.83
N ARG A 26 -3.94 -6.68 -6.75
CA ARG A 26 -4.14 -5.25 -7.00
C ARG A 26 -2.96 -4.68 -7.74
N THR A 27 -3.25 -3.90 -8.78
CA THR A 27 -2.24 -3.22 -9.57
C THR A 27 -2.18 -1.76 -9.17
N GLY A 28 -0.99 -1.16 -9.27
CA GLY A 28 -0.79 0.23 -8.95
C GLY A 28 0.60 0.75 -9.25
N GLY A 29 0.74 2.07 -9.14
CA GLY A 29 2.02 2.75 -9.25
C GLY A 29 2.74 2.82 -7.91
N VAL A 30 4.03 2.48 -7.89
CA VAL A 30 4.88 2.65 -6.72
C VAL A 30 5.03 4.15 -6.45
N VAL A 31 4.48 4.61 -5.33
CA VAL A 31 4.67 5.99 -4.86
C VAL A 31 6.02 6.11 -4.15
N GLN A 32 6.43 5.03 -3.49
CA GLN A 32 7.67 5.03 -2.73
C GLN A 32 8.18 3.60 -2.52
N ALA A 33 9.42 3.35 -2.92
CA ALA A 33 10.05 2.05 -2.79
C ALA A 33 10.74 1.85 -1.42
N PRO A 34 10.90 0.59 -0.96
CA PRO A 34 11.77 0.26 0.15
C PRO A 34 13.24 0.47 -0.27
N GLY A 35 14.07 0.94 0.66
CA GLY A 35 15.48 1.31 0.38
C GLY A 35 15.66 2.73 -0.13
N GLU A 36 14.65 3.30 -0.80
CA GLU A 36 14.62 4.72 -1.16
C GLU A 36 14.57 5.54 0.14
N ASN A 37 15.67 6.23 0.47
CA ASN A 37 15.83 6.99 1.72
C ASN A 37 15.78 6.14 3.02
N GLY A 38 16.15 4.85 2.96
CA GLY A 38 16.20 3.98 4.14
C GLY A 38 14.84 3.56 4.68
N ARG A 39 13.77 3.71 3.89
CA ARG A 39 12.42 3.27 4.27
C ARG A 39 12.30 1.75 4.10
N ALA A 40 11.61 1.08 5.02
CA ALA A 40 11.40 -0.38 4.97
C ALA A 40 10.05 -0.79 4.35
N VAL A 41 9.25 0.19 3.92
CA VAL A 41 7.86 0.00 3.48
C VAL A 41 7.75 0.43 2.02
N LEU A 42 7.14 -0.43 1.20
CA LEU A 42 6.72 -0.13 -0.15
C LEU A 42 5.33 0.52 -0.09
N PHE A 43 5.16 1.69 -0.71
CA PHE A 43 3.85 2.32 -0.88
C PHE A 43 3.47 2.31 -2.35
N VAL A 44 2.27 1.83 -2.63
CA VAL A 44 1.70 1.70 -3.96
C VAL A 44 0.33 2.35 -3.96
N GLU A 45 0.11 3.27 -4.89
CA GLU A 45 -1.22 3.81 -5.18
C GLU A 45 -1.87 2.89 -6.20
N THR A 46 -2.89 2.14 -5.76
CA THR A 46 -3.59 1.19 -6.62
C THR A 46 -4.51 1.92 -7.60
N ASP A 47 -4.88 1.27 -8.69
CA ASP A 47 -5.80 1.82 -9.70
C ASP A 47 -7.16 2.29 -9.12
N ASP A 48 -7.60 1.70 -8.00
CA ASP A 48 -8.77 2.15 -7.22
C ASP A 48 -8.53 3.44 -6.40
N ASN A 49 -7.44 4.16 -6.67
CA ASN A 49 -7.03 5.38 -5.96
C ASN A 49 -6.86 5.18 -4.44
N GLN A 50 -6.43 3.97 -4.05
CA GLN A 50 -6.24 3.55 -2.67
C GLN A 50 -4.75 3.34 -2.38
N LEU A 51 -4.24 4.04 -1.37
CA LEU A 51 -2.86 3.87 -0.96
C LEU A 51 -2.70 2.54 -0.22
N THR A 52 -1.79 1.70 -0.69
CA THR A 52 -1.50 0.38 -0.16
C THR A 52 -0.04 0.31 0.27
N GLY A 53 0.18 -0.05 1.53
CA GLY A 53 1.51 -0.26 2.10
C GLY A 53 1.83 -1.75 2.17
N VAL A 54 3.03 -2.14 1.75
CA VAL A 54 3.57 -3.49 1.91
C VAL A 54 4.80 -3.41 2.80
N VAL A 55 4.79 -4.16 3.90
CA VAL A 55 5.95 -4.26 4.81
C VAL A 55 6.23 -5.73 5.09
N SER A 56 7.47 -6.15 4.85
CA SER A 56 7.89 -7.56 4.99
C SER A 56 6.92 -8.52 4.28
N ASP A 57 6.09 -9.21 5.06
CA ASP A 57 5.14 -10.23 4.63
C ASP A 57 3.67 -9.81 4.83
N HIS A 58 3.36 -8.53 4.99
CA HIS A 58 2.00 -8.04 5.21
C HIS A 58 1.62 -6.84 4.33
N VAL A 59 0.35 -6.79 3.96
CA VAL A 59 -0.26 -5.73 3.16
C VAL A 59 -1.30 -4.97 3.98
N PHE A 60 -1.25 -3.65 3.86
CA PHE A 60 -2.12 -2.70 4.55
C PHE A 60 -2.72 -1.73 3.56
N SER A 61 -3.98 -1.37 3.76
CA SER A 61 -4.55 -0.22 3.09
C SER A 61 -4.49 0.99 4.00
N ILE A 62 -4.18 2.13 3.42
CA ILE A 62 -4.12 3.42 4.07
C ILE A 62 -5.18 4.29 3.41
N SER A 63 -6.14 4.73 4.22
CA SER A 63 -7.12 5.72 3.81
C SER A 63 -6.85 7.00 4.58
N THR A 64 -6.64 8.09 3.84
CA THR A 64 -6.71 9.45 4.37
C THR A 64 -8.14 9.93 4.19
N SER A 65 -8.87 10.06 5.29
CA SER A 65 -10.11 10.84 5.26
C SER A 65 -9.69 12.30 5.33
N ASP A 66 -9.77 13.00 4.19
CA ASP A 66 -9.96 14.46 4.21
C ASP A 66 -11.37 14.68 4.76
N ASP A 67 -11.49 14.77 6.08
CA ASP A 67 -12.66 15.38 6.68
C ASP A 67 -12.53 16.88 6.39
N ASP A 68 -13.01 17.31 5.22
CA ASP A 68 -13.19 18.70 4.79
C ASP A 68 -14.24 19.44 5.65
N THR A 69 -14.41 19.02 6.91
CA THR A 69 -15.29 19.63 7.89
C THR A 69 -14.53 19.91 9.18
N ARG A 70 -14.10 21.18 9.30
CA ARG A 70 -13.69 21.94 10.51
C ARG A 70 -12.18 22.15 10.57
N SER A 71 -11.72 23.39 10.37
CA SER A 71 -11.47 24.35 11.46
C SER A 71 -10.95 23.65 12.72
N ASP A 72 -9.70 23.96 13.05
CA ASP A 72 -8.96 23.56 14.26
C ASP A 72 -8.39 22.13 14.28
N GLY A 73 -7.18 21.99 13.72
CA GLY A 73 -6.07 21.37 14.44
C GLY A 73 -6.08 19.87 14.76
N ASP A 74 -7.02 19.07 14.27
CA ASP A 74 -7.03 17.62 14.53
C ASP A 74 -6.10 16.85 13.55
N PRO A 75 -5.29 15.88 14.03
CA PRO A 75 -4.35 15.16 13.20
C PRO A 75 -5.10 14.34 12.15
N ARG A 76 -4.73 14.53 10.87
CA ARG A 76 -5.19 13.72 9.72
C ARG A 76 -5.31 12.26 10.14
N ILE A 77 -6.54 11.75 10.24
CA ILE A 77 -6.77 10.37 10.69
C ILE A 77 -6.33 9.45 9.54
N GLN A 78 -5.09 9.00 9.60
CA GLN A 78 -4.61 7.92 8.73
C GLN A 78 -5.17 6.62 9.28
N ARG A 79 -6.17 6.06 8.60
CA ARG A 79 -6.70 4.75 8.96
C ARG A 79 -5.92 3.69 8.21
N THR A 80 -5.08 2.96 8.94
CA THR A 80 -4.38 1.78 8.42
C THR A 80 -5.21 0.54 8.72
N VAL A 81 -5.59 -0.20 7.68
CA VAL A 81 -6.33 -1.46 7.79
C VAL A 81 -5.46 -2.58 7.25
N SER A 82 -5.20 -3.60 8.05
CA SER A 82 -4.54 -4.82 7.56
C SER A 82 -5.44 -5.49 6.53
N LEU A 83 -4.90 -5.68 5.33
CA LEU A 83 -5.57 -6.41 4.25
C LEU A 83 -5.27 -7.90 4.39
N GLY A 84 -4.04 -8.25 4.76
CA GLY A 84 -3.63 -9.59 5.15
C GLY A 84 -2.18 -9.89 4.78
N PRO A 85 -1.77 -11.18 4.85
CA PRO A 85 -0.42 -11.56 4.51
C PRO A 85 -0.16 -11.42 3.01
N LEU A 86 1.02 -10.92 2.69
CA LEU A 86 1.52 -10.78 1.33
C LEU A 86 1.76 -12.16 0.74
N VAL A 87 1.28 -12.35 -0.50
CA VAL A 87 1.58 -13.52 -1.31
C VAL A 87 2.75 -13.20 -2.25
N SER A 88 2.67 -12.09 -2.97
CA SER A 88 3.68 -11.71 -3.97
C SER A 88 3.62 -10.22 -4.31
N VAL A 89 4.75 -9.64 -4.73
CA VAL A 89 4.81 -8.35 -5.43
C VAL A 89 5.62 -8.56 -6.70
N ARG A 90 5.07 -8.11 -7.84
CA ARG A 90 5.72 -8.25 -9.15
C ARG A 90 5.67 -6.94 -9.91
N SER A 91 6.76 -6.59 -10.61
CA SER A 91 6.75 -5.52 -11.59
C SER A 91 5.91 -5.93 -12.81
N ARG A 92 5.41 -4.93 -13.55
CA ARG A 92 4.60 -5.13 -14.76
C ARG A 92 5.28 -4.52 -15.99
#